data_AF-C1D1W5-F1
#
_entry.id   AF-C1D1W5-F1
#
_cell.length_a   1.000
_cell.length_b   1.000
_cell.length_c   1.000
_cell.angle_alpha   90.00
_cell.angle_beta   90.00
_cell.angle_gamma   90.00
#
_symmetry.space_group_name_H-M   'P 1'
#
loop_
_entity.id
_entity.type
_entity.pdbx_description
1 polymer ?
#
loop_
_entity_poly.entity_id
_entity_poly.type
_entity_poly.pdbx_seq_one_letter_code
_entity_poly.pdbx_strand_id
1 'polypeptide(L)'
;MTLPEFFTTLLTELAWNLAVWLPTALVSLLFIRAVLGVRMRELIVEIEEHQTAAIGAVFFWVSLGFSLLLSRTIADPVAAGGGTWAEAFAWLALAVLVTMLLFALGVFLVFGTLARRRKESLLGYIRREMRHEHNLALSFIMGALFLVPVVVTYHLTLSS
;
A
#
# COMPACT_ATOMS: atom_id res chain seq x y z
N MET A 1 14.55 -9.67 -21.86
CA MET A 1 14.86 -8.50 -21.03
C MET A 1 16.35 -8.49 -20.74
N THR A 2 17.03 -7.40 -21.07
CA THR A 2 18.43 -7.20 -20.69
C THR A 2 18.53 -6.72 -19.23
N LEU A 3 19.67 -6.94 -18.56
CA LEU A 3 19.90 -6.46 -17.18
C LEU A 3 19.61 -4.95 -17.00
N PRO A 4 20.02 -4.05 -17.91
CA PRO A 4 19.69 -2.63 -17.83
C PRO A 4 18.18 -2.34 -17.95
N GLU A 5 17.47 -3.03 -18.83
CA GLU A 5 16.01 -2.93 -18.94
C GLU A 5 15.34 -3.35 -17.62
N PHE A 6 15.80 -4.44 -17.01
CA PHE A 6 15.26 -4.91 -15.73
C PHE A 6 15.38 -3.85 -14.62
N PHE A 7 16.56 -3.25 -14.46
CA PHE A 7 16.77 -2.22 -13.43
C PHE A 7 15.98 -0.94 -13.70
N THR A 8 15.88 -0.51 -14.95
CA THR A 8 15.11 0.68 -15.31
C THR A 8 13.62 0.49 -15.06
N THR A 9 13.07 -0.69 -15.39
CA THR A 9 11.68 -1.01 -15.07
C THR A 9 11.45 -1.10 -13.56
N LEU A 10 12.31 -1.79 -12.82
CA LEU A 10 12.21 -1.87 -11.36
C LEU A 10 12.21 -0.47 -10.71
N LEU A 11 13.08 0.43 -11.17
CA LEU A 11 13.15 1.80 -10.65
C LEU A 11 11.86 2.59 -10.96
N THR A 12 11.32 2.39 -12.17
CA THR A 12 10.09 3.05 -12.64
C THR A 12 8.89 2.59 -11.83
N GLU A 13 8.76 1.28 -11.62
CA GLU A 13 7.74 0.66 -10.77
C GLU A 13 7.78 1.21 -9.35
N LEU A 14 8.97 1.24 -8.73
CA LEU A 14 9.16 1.78 -7.38
C LEU A 14 8.81 3.26 -7.31
N ALA A 15 9.24 4.06 -8.30
CA ALA A 15 8.99 5.49 -8.34
C ALA A 15 7.49 5.79 -8.43
N TRP A 16 6.77 5.11 -9.31
CA TRP A 16 5.32 5.28 -9.44
C TRP A 16 4.56 4.82 -8.21
N ASN A 17 4.92 3.66 -7.67
CA ASN A 17 4.32 3.17 -6.44
C ASN A 17 4.48 4.19 -5.30
N LEU A 18 5.68 4.72 -5.08
CA LEU A 18 5.92 5.76 -4.08
C LEU A 18 5.16 7.06 -4.40
N ALA A 19 5.10 7.46 -5.67
CA ALA A 19 4.38 8.64 -6.12
C ALA A 19 2.87 8.56 -5.87
N VAL A 20 2.29 7.36 -5.79
CA VAL A 20 0.88 7.15 -5.44
C VAL A 20 0.70 6.96 -3.94
N TRP A 21 1.60 6.20 -3.32
CA TRP A 21 1.50 5.80 -1.92
C TRP A 21 1.64 7.00 -0.98
N LEU A 22 2.58 7.90 -1.27
CA LEU A 22 2.84 9.07 -0.43
C LEU A 22 1.65 10.06 -0.44
N PRO A 23 1.10 10.48 -1.59
CA PRO A 23 -0.12 11.29 -1.61
C PRO A 23 -1.32 10.60 -0.94
N THR A 24 -1.49 9.29 -1.16
CA THR A 24 -2.57 8.51 -0.52
C THR A 24 -2.48 8.61 1.00
N ALA A 25 -1.29 8.41 1.57
CA ALA A 25 -1.06 8.54 3.01
C ALA A 25 -1.31 9.97 3.50
N LEU A 26 -0.80 10.99 2.78
CA LEU A 26 -0.98 12.40 3.15
C LEU A 26 -2.46 12.82 3.13
N VAL A 27 -3.20 12.46 2.08
CA VAL A 27 -4.64 12.76 1.97
C VAL A 27 -5.42 12.05 3.06
N SER A 28 -5.09 10.79 3.37
CA SER A 28 -5.72 10.05 4.47
C SER A 28 -5.52 10.77 5.80
N LEU A 29 -4.29 11.20 6.10
CA LEU A 29 -3.97 11.94 7.33
C LEU A 29 -4.69 13.30 7.38
N LEU A 30 -4.73 14.04 6.27
CA LEU A 30 -5.45 15.30 6.17
C LEU A 30 -6.95 15.11 6.39
N PHE A 31 -7.54 14.07 5.80
CA PHE A 31 -8.95 13.74 5.98
C PHE A 31 -9.27 13.39 7.43
N ILE A 32 -8.45 12.53 8.07
CA ILE A 32 -8.63 12.17 9.48
C ILE A 32 -8.58 13.43 10.36
N ARG A 33 -7.65 14.35 10.10
CA ARG A 33 -7.57 15.60 10.85
C ARG A 33 -8.76 16.52 10.59
N ALA A 34 -9.13 16.72 9.33
CA ALA A 34 -10.10 17.72 8.94
C ALA A 34 -11.55 17.27 9.18
N VAL A 35 -11.84 15.99 8.99
CA VAL A 35 -13.20 15.43 9.03
C VAL A 35 -13.47 14.71 10.34
N LEU A 36 -12.54 13.87 10.80
CA LEU A 36 -12.71 13.15 12.07
C LEU A 36 -12.25 13.96 13.28
N GLY A 37 -11.61 15.12 13.07
CA GLY A 37 -11.14 16.00 14.14
C GLY A 37 -9.96 15.43 14.95
N VAL A 38 -9.42 14.27 14.56
CA VAL A 38 -8.37 13.58 15.31
C VAL A 38 -7.04 14.28 15.09
N ARG A 39 -6.39 14.69 16.20
CA ARG A 39 -5.06 15.29 16.10
C ARG A 39 -4.03 14.22 15.76
N MET A 40 -3.01 14.60 14.98
CA MET A 40 -1.93 13.67 14.60
C MET A 40 -1.22 13.02 15.80
N ARG A 41 -1.22 13.69 16.95
CA ARG A 41 -0.63 13.16 18.20
C ARG A 41 -1.50 12.07 18.84
N GLU A 42 -2.81 12.13 18.65
CA GLU A 42 -3.82 11.22 19.19
C GLU A 42 -4.09 10.04 18.24
N LEU A 43 -3.69 10.16 16.97
CA LEU A 43 -3.90 9.13 15.95
C LEU A 43 -3.43 7.73 16.39
N ILE A 44 -2.27 7.64 17.04
CA ILE A 44 -1.75 6.35 17.51
C ILE A 44 -2.59 5.80 18.67
N VAL A 45 -3.07 6.67 19.56
CA VAL A 45 -3.96 6.29 20.68
C VAL A 45 -5.30 5.81 20.15
N GLU A 46 -5.83 6.47 19.12
CA GLU A 46 -7.06 6.04 18.45
C GLU A 46 -6.90 4.71 17.71
N ILE A 47 -5.75 4.45 17.11
CA ILE A 47 -5.46 3.19 16.41
C ILE A 47 -5.21 2.05 17.40
N GLU A 48 -4.42 2.26 18.45
CA GLU A 48 -4.02 1.19 19.37
C GLU A 48 -5.03 0.96 20.50
N GLU A 49 -5.48 2.03 21.16
CA GLU A 49 -6.25 1.92 22.41
C GLU A 49 -7.75 1.93 22.16
N HIS A 50 -8.21 2.77 21.23
CA HIS A 50 -9.64 2.86 20.87
C HIS A 50 -9.99 1.96 19.69
N GLN A 51 -8.98 1.45 18.98
CA GLN A 51 -9.12 0.56 17.83
C GLN A 51 -10.10 1.10 16.78
N THR A 52 -10.09 2.42 16.59
CA THR A 52 -11.11 3.16 15.86
C THR A 52 -11.09 2.77 14.39
N ALA A 53 -11.98 1.85 14.02
CA ALA A 53 -12.08 1.29 12.67
C ALA A 53 -12.25 2.36 11.59
N ALA A 54 -12.87 3.50 11.94
CA ALA A 54 -13.04 4.64 11.04
C ALA A 54 -11.70 5.20 10.53
N ILE A 55 -10.64 5.22 11.35
CA ILE A 55 -9.32 5.68 10.92
C ILE A 55 -8.74 4.73 9.88
N GLY A 56 -8.79 3.42 10.14
CA GLY A 56 -8.34 2.42 9.17
C GLY A 56 -9.17 2.45 7.89
N ALA A 57 -10.48 2.64 7.99
CA ALA A 57 -11.37 2.77 6.85
C ALA A 57 -11.01 3.98 5.98
N VAL A 58 -10.59 5.11 6.54
CA VAL A 58 -10.13 6.26 5.74
C VAL A 58 -8.91 5.91 4.92
N PHE A 59 -7.89 5.27 5.51
CA PHE A 59 -6.74 4.79 4.73
C PHE A 59 -7.16 3.82 3.62
N PHE A 60 -8.08 2.91 3.91
CA PHE A 60 -8.59 1.95 2.93
C PHE A 60 -9.38 2.62 1.80
N TRP A 61 -10.29 3.54 2.09
CA TRP A 61 -11.12 4.19 1.08
C TRP A 61 -10.34 5.20 0.24
N VAL A 62 -9.42 5.95 0.85
CA VAL A 62 -8.54 6.87 0.11
C VAL A 62 -7.60 6.07 -0.79
N SER A 63 -7.01 4.97 -0.30
CA SER A 63 -6.19 4.09 -1.14
C SER A 63 -6.99 3.48 -2.28
N LEU A 64 -8.20 2.97 -2.03
CA LEU A 64 -9.08 2.46 -3.08
C LEU A 64 -9.46 3.54 -4.09
N GLY A 65 -9.81 4.75 -3.63
CA GLY A 65 -10.15 5.87 -4.48
C GLY A 65 -9.00 6.30 -5.39
N PHE A 66 -7.80 6.47 -4.83
CA PHE A 66 -6.60 6.79 -5.61
C PHE A 66 -6.24 5.66 -6.57
N SER A 67 -6.27 4.41 -6.12
CA SER A 67 -6.05 3.24 -6.97
C SER A 67 -7.04 3.18 -8.15
N LEU A 68 -8.33 3.48 -7.94
CA LEU A 68 -9.35 3.51 -9.01
C LEU A 68 -9.21 4.72 -9.95
N LEU A 69 -8.83 5.88 -9.43
CA LEU A 69 -8.57 7.07 -10.24
C LEU A 69 -7.32 6.87 -11.11
N LEU A 70 -6.24 6.37 -10.52
CA LEU A 70 -5.02 6.02 -11.24
C LEU A 70 -5.23 4.90 -12.23
N SER A 71 -6.07 3.92 -11.88
CA SER A 71 -6.52 2.89 -12.82
C SER A 71 -7.07 3.50 -14.09
N ARG A 72 -7.90 4.54 -14.01
CA ARG A 72 -8.42 5.22 -15.21
C ARG A 72 -7.42 6.11 -15.92
N THR A 73 -6.46 6.72 -15.22
CA THR A 73 -5.49 7.63 -15.84
C THR A 73 -4.29 6.91 -16.44
N ILE A 74 -3.97 5.70 -15.97
CA ILE A 74 -2.89 4.84 -16.51
C ILE A 74 -3.43 3.92 -17.61
N ALA A 75 -4.71 3.56 -17.61
CA ALA A 75 -5.30 2.56 -18.51
C ALA A 75 -5.52 2.99 -19.98
N ASP A 76 -4.82 3.99 -20.53
CA ASP A 76 -4.77 4.14 -21.99
C ASP A 76 -3.50 4.91 -22.41
N PRO A 77 -2.70 4.45 -23.42
CA PRO A 77 -2.93 3.34 -24.35
C PRO A 77 -1.75 2.34 -24.45
N VAL A 78 -1.99 1.02 -24.45
CA VAL A 78 -1.25 0.05 -25.30
C VAL A 78 -2.13 -1.17 -25.56
N ALA A 79 -2.94 -1.07 -26.61
CA ALA A 79 -3.45 -2.23 -27.35
C ALA A 79 -2.42 -2.74 -28.38
N ALA A 80 -1.10 -2.60 -28.14
CA ALA A 80 -0.09 -2.75 -29.19
C ALA A 80 1.08 -3.72 -28.91
N GLY A 81 1.10 -4.44 -27.79
CA GLY A 81 2.15 -5.44 -27.53
C GLY A 81 1.66 -6.84 -27.89
N GLY A 82 1.91 -7.31 -29.11
CA GLY A 82 1.70 -8.71 -29.51
C GLY A 82 2.64 -9.70 -28.80
N GLY A 83 2.72 -9.62 -27.47
CA GLY A 83 3.61 -10.39 -26.62
C GLY A 83 3.11 -11.82 -26.39
N THR A 84 4.05 -12.72 -26.10
CA THR A 84 3.74 -14.13 -25.81
C THR A 84 3.24 -14.31 -24.38
N TRP A 85 2.49 -15.39 -24.11
CA TRP A 85 2.04 -15.73 -22.74
C TRP A 85 3.19 -15.79 -21.72
N ALA A 86 4.39 -16.21 -22.15
CA ALA A 86 5.57 -16.26 -21.30
C ALA A 86 6.01 -14.87 -20.80
N GLU A 87 5.89 -13.84 -21.64
CA GLU A 87 6.21 -12.46 -21.26
C GLU A 87 5.18 -11.91 -20.27
N ALA A 88 3.89 -12.18 -20.49
CA ALA A 88 2.84 -11.80 -19.56
C ALA A 88 3.03 -12.44 -18.16
N PHE A 89 3.47 -13.70 -18.09
CA PHE A 89 3.80 -14.36 -16.83
C PHE A 89 5.05 -13.77 -16.15
N ALA A 90 6.06 -13.37 -16.92
CA ALA A 90 7.25 -12.71 -16.38
C ALA A 90 6.92 -11.34 -15.78
N TRP A 91 6.08 -10.56 -16.47
CA TRP A 91 5.57 -9.28 -15.99
C TRP A 91 4.73 -9.42 -14.73
N LEU A 92 3.81 -10.40 -14.70
CA LEU A 92 3.03 -10.70 -13.51
C LEU A 92 3.92 -11.11 -12.32
N ALA A 93 4.96 -11.92 -12.55
CA ALA A 93 5.88 -12.33 -11.49
C ALA A 93 6.67 -11.14 -10.92
N LEU A 94 7.16 -10.24 -11.78
CA LEU A 94 7.80 -9.00 -11.36
C LEU A 94 6.81 -8.12 -10.58
N ALA A 95 5.57 -8.04 -11.04
CA ALA A 95 4.54 -7.24 -10.41
C ALA A 95 4.25 -7.68 -8.97
N VAL A 96 4.09 -8.99 -8.80
CA VAL A 96 3.89 -9.61 -7.48
C VAL A 96 5.10 -9.37 -6.59
N LEU A 97 6.33 -9.49 -7.11
CA LEU A 97 7.55 -9.28 -6.34
C LEU A 97 7.64 -7.82 -5.83
N VAL A 98 7.46 -6.83 -6.71
CA VAL A 98 7.47 -5.41 -6.34
C VAL A 98 6.37 -5.10 -5.32
N THR A 99 5.17 -5.62 -5.56
CA THR A 99 4.04 -5.45 -4.64
C THR A 99 4.33 -6.01 -3.26
N MET A 100 4.88 -7.23 -3.17
CA MET A 100 5.25 -7.85 -1.91
C MET A 100 6.35 -7.08 -1.19
N LEU A 101 7.35 -6.57 -1.91
CA LEU A 101 8.42 -5.76 -1.33
C LEU A 101 7.89 -4.46 -0.73
N LEU A 102 7.05 -3.74 -1.47
CA LEU A 102 6.44 -2.50 -1.02
C LEU A 102 5.46 -2.71 0.13
N PHE A 103 4.66 -3.77 0.07
CA PHE A 103 3.79 -4.17 1.17
C PHE A 103 4.60 -4.48 2.43
N ALA A 104 5.66 -5.30 2.32
CA ALA A 104 6.53 -5.63 3.45
C ALA A 104 7.21 -4.38 4.02
N LEU A 105 7.67 -3.47 3.15
CA LEU A 105 8.23 -2.18 3.57
C LEU A 105 7.19 -1.33 4.31
N GLY A 106 5.98 -1.24 3.78
CA GLY A 106 4.90 -0.48 4.41
C GLY A 106 4.49 -1.05 5.77
N VAL A 107 4.38 -2.37 5.87
CA VAL A 107 4.16 -3.06 7.13
C VAL A 107 5.30 -2.76 8.11
N PHE A 108 6.56 -2.85 7.66
CA PHE A 108 7.71 -2.57 8.51
C PHE A 108 7.74 -1.11 9.00
N LEU A 109 7.41 -0.14 8.15
CA LEU A 109 7.41 1.28 8.53
C LEU A 109 6.26 1.59 9.49
N VAL A 110 5.05 1.16 9.17
CA VAL A 110 3.85 1.46 9.98
C VAL A 110 3.86 0.63 11.26
N PHE A 111 3.86 -0.70 11.15
CA PHE A 111 3.77 -1.58 12.31
C PHE A 111 5.09 -1.67 13.08
N GLY A 112 6.23 -1.47 12.41
CA GLY A 112 7.52 -1.46 13.12
C GLY A 112 7.70 -0.23 14.00
N THR A 113 7.16 0.93 13.62
CA THR A 113 7.17 2.11 14.50
C THR A 113 6.27 1.92 15.72
N LEU A 114 5.10 1.29 15.53
CA LEU A 114 4.17 0.96 16.62
C LEU A 114 4.73 -0.13 17.55
N ALA A 115 5.26 -1.23 17.00
CA ALA A 115 5.89 -2.31 17.77
C ALA A 115 7.06 -1.83 18.63
N ARG A 116 7.89 -0.91 18.12
CA ARG A 116 8.97 -0.28 18.89
C ARG A 116 8.47 0.49 20.10
N ARG A 117 7.30 1.16 20.02
CA ARG A 117 6.71 1.88 21.16
C ARG A 117 6.27 0.92 22.26
N ARG A 118 5.80 -0.26 21.89
CA ARG A 118 5.39 -1.33 22.83
C ARG A 118 6.56 -2.23 23.27
N LYS A 119 7.79 -2.00 22.78
CA LYS A 119 8.99 -2.83 23.02
C LYS A 119 8.79 -4.29 22.60
N GLU A 120 8.02 -4.52 21.53
CA GLU A 120 7.73 -5.85 20.99
C GLU A 120 8.39 -6.06 19.63
N SER A 121 8.53 -7.33 19.24
CA SER A 121 8.90 -7.67 17.87
C SER A 121 7.72 -7.37 16.93
N LEU A 122 8.01 -6.99 15.68
CA LEU A 122 7.01 -6.67 14.67
C LEU A 122 5.93 -7.77 14.53
N LEU A 123 6.38 -9.02 14.43
CA LEU A 123 5.47 -10.17 14.32
C LEU A 123 4.70 -10.42 15.61
N GLY A 124 5.31 -10.17 16.78
CA GLY A 124 4.64 -10.28 18.08
C GLY A 124 3.50 -9.26 18.20
N TYR A 125 3.79 -8.01 17.84
CA TYR A 125 2.82 -6.91 17.84
C TYR A 125 1.64 -7.20 16.90
N ILE A 126 1.92 -7.54 15.63
CA ILE A 126 0.85 -7.87 14.66
C ILE A 126 0.02 -9.07 15.15
N ARG A 127 0.66 -10.10 15.72
CA ARG A 127 -0.05 -11.27 16.21
C ARG A 127 -0.97 -10.93 17.38
N ARG A 128 -0.51 -10.10 18.33
CA ARG A 128 -1.34 -9.64 19.46
C ARG A 128 -2.53 -8.83 18.95
N GLU A 129 -2.27 -7.86 18.07
CA GLU A 129 -3.32 -6.91 17.68
C GLU A 129 -4.36 -7.55 16.77
N MET A 130 -3.95 -8.48 15.92
CA MET A 130 -4.86 -9.16 15.00
C MET A 130 -5.60 -10.34 15.65
N ARG A 131 -4.95 -11.12 16.53
CA ARG A 131 -5.57 -12.32 17.12
C ARG A 131 -6.15 -12.14 18.50
N HIS A 132 -5.65 -11.20 19.30
CA HIS A 132 -6.08 -11.05 20.69
C HIS A 132 -6.95 -9.83 20.82
N GLU A 133 -6.50 -8.72 20.24
CA GLU A 133 -7.20 -7.45 20.35
C GLU A 133 -8.20 -7.19 19.22
N HIS A 134 -8.20 -8.01 18.16
CA HIS A 134 -9.11 -7.92 17.01
C HIS A 134 -9.17 -6.51 16.40
N ASN A 135 -8.03 -5.82 16.34
CA ASN A 135 -7.96 -4.42 15.96
C ASN A 135 -8.33 -4.23 14.48
N LEU A 136 -9.57 -3.75 14.27
CA LEU A 136 -10.12 -3.52 12.94
C LEU A 136 -9.42 -2.37 12.21
N ALA A 137 -8.97 -1.34 12.93
CA ALA A 137 -8.26 -0.21 12.32
C ALA A 137 -6.97 -0.68 11.64
N LEU A 138 -6.17 -1.48 12.35
CA LEU A 138 -4.93 -2.05 11.80
C LEU A 138 -5.18 -3.02 10.65
N SER A 139 -6.28 -3.78 10.69
CA SER A 139 -6.69 -4.65 9.59
C SER A 139 -6.97 -3.86 8.31
N PHE A 140 -7.71 -2.75 8.40
CA PHE A 140 -7.98 -1.89 7.26
C PHE A 140 -6.73 -1.15 6.76
N ILE A 141 -5.83 -0.74 7.67
CA ILE A 141 -4.54 -0.15 7.31
C ILE A 141 -3.70 -1.16 6.53
N MET A 142 -3.58 -2.41 6.99
CA MET A 142 -2.89 -3.47 6.22
C MET A 142 -3.49 -3.64 4.83
N GLY A 143 -4.83 -3.66 4.73
CA GLY A 143 -5.53 -3.71 3.44
C GLY A 143 -5.13 -2.56 2.52
N ALA A 144 -5.09 -1.33 3.04
CA ALA A 144 -4.68 -0.14 2.29
C ALA A 144 -3.21 -0.23 1.81
N LEU A 145 -2.30 -0.69 2.68
CA LEU A 145 -0.88 -0.84 2.35
C LEU A 145 -0.65 -1.87 1.23
N PHE A 146 -1.51 -2.89 1.15
CA PHE A 146 -1.46 -3.90 0.09
C PHE A 146 -2.12 -3.44 -1.21
N LEU A 147 -3.27 -2.78 -1.11
CA LEU A 147 -4.11 -2.44 -2.25
C LEU A 147 -3.43 -1.48 -3.24
N VAL A 148 -2.75 -0.45 -2.75
CA VAL A 148 -2.08 0.54 -3.61
C VAL A 148 -1.04 -0.13 -4.51
N PRO A 149 -0.04 -0.86 -3.97
CA PRO A 149 0.97 -1.44 -4.83
C PRO A 149 0.43 -2.53 -5.75
N VAL A 150 -0.58 -3.30 -5.35
CA VAL A 150 -1.24 -4.25 -6.26
C VAL A 150 -1.80 -3.53 -7.48
N VAL A 151 -2.56 -2.45 -7.28
CA VAL A 151 -3.24 -1.77 -8.39
C VAL A 151 -2.27 -1.01 -9.28
N VAL A 152 -1.30 -0.33 -8.69
CA VAL A 152 -0.27 0.40 -9.45
C VAL A 152 0.56 -0.56 -10.28
N THR A 153 1.03 -1.65 -9.66
CA THR A 153 1.89 -2.62 -10.36
C THR A 153 1.11 -3.43 -11.38
N TYR A 154 -0.14 -3.82 -11.10
CA TYR A 154 -1.03 -4.45 -12.09
C TYR A 154 -1.13 -3.59 -13.35
N HIS A 155 -1.34 -2.28 -13.19
CA HIS A 155 -1.44 -1.41 -14.35
C HIS A 155 -0.11 -1.22 -15.05
N LEU A 156 0.95 -0.84 -14.35
CA LEU A 156 2.23 -0.56 -15.01
C LEU A 156 2.84 -1.77 -15.73
N THR A 157 2.65 -3.00 -15.21
CA THR A 157 3.23 -4.22 -15.80
C THR A 157 2.34 -4.92 -16.83
N LEU A 158 1.01 -4.78 -16.74
CA LEU A 158 0.09 -5.37 -17.73
C LEU A 158 -0.38 -4.36 -18.78
N SER A 159 -0.11 -3.05 -18.59
CA SER A 159 -0.31 -2.02 -19.60
C SER A 159 0.97 -1.67 -20.39
N SER A 160 2.12 -2.27 -20.05
CA SER A 160 3.41 -2.14 -20.75
C SER A 160 3.66 -3.30 -21.71
#